data_AF-A0AA96UZ96-F1
#
_entry.id   AF-A0AA96UZ96-F1
#
_cell.length_a   1.000
_cell.length_b   1.000
_cell.length_c   1.000
_cell.angle_alpha   90.00
_cell.angle_beta   90.00
_cell.angle_gamma   90.00
#
_symmetry.space_group_name_H-M   'P 1'
#
loop_
_entity.id
_entity.type
_entity.pdbx_description
1 polymer ?
#
loop_
_entity_poly.entity_id
_entity_poly.type
_entity_poly.pdbx_seq_one_letter_code
_entity_poly.pdbx_strand_id
1 'polypeptide(L)'
;MWEPIRQKFEKYPAQEKVVKLLLERGFQVSAAGKVVSGNIEIPHVQIGKEINVDRRVVDATAKHIVEDETLFDFFKHVRSIPFLAEVAPHLNLGVVIIIPEDGAEVGIISGVTGIISDAGYSIRQAVSDDPFFNEAPRLTIITDRKIPGDLVDKIRTVKGVKGVTIH
;
A
#
# COMPACT_ATOMS: atom_id res chain seq x y z
N MET A 1 -4.81 11.47 4.11
CA MET A 1 -5.98 10.56 4.30
C MET A 1 -5.99 9.94 5.69
N TRP A 2 -4.84 9.50 6.20
CA TRP A 2 -4.71 8.72 7.44
C TRP A 2 -4.75 9.53 8.74
N GLU A 3 -4.59 10.84 8.65
CA GLU A 3 -4.52 11.74 9.81
C GLU A 3 -5.72 11.62 10.77
N PRO A 4 -6.99 11.56 10.31
CA PRO A 4 -8.14 11.41 11.21
C PRO A 4 -8.13 10.08 11.98
N ILE A 5 -7.55 9.02 11.41
CA ILE A 5 -7.39 7.73 12.09
C ILE A 5 -6.29 7.87 13.15
N ARG A 6 -5.14 8.44 12.79
CA ARG A 6 -4.00 8.62 13.71
C ARG A 6 -4.37 9.46 14.93
N GLN A 7 -5.10 10.56 14.74
CA GLN A 7 -5.53 11.46 15.82
C GLN A 7 -6.29 10.73 16.93
N LYS A 8 -7.04 9.67 16.60
CA LYS A 8 -7.76 8.84 17.58
C LYS A 8 -6.84 7.97 18.44
N PHE A 9 -5.59 7.78 18.03
CA PHE A 9 -4.58 6.96 18.71
C PHE A 9 -3.36 7.75 19.22
N GLU A 10 -3.30 9.07 19.06
CA GLU A 10 -2.16 9.90 19.53
C GLU A 10 -1.82 9.72 21.01
N LYS A 11 -2.83 9.47 21.85
CA LYS A 11 -2.64 9.22 23.29
C LYS A 11 -2.26 7.77 23.62
N TYR A 12 -2.18 6.90 22.61
CA TYR A 12 -1.96 5.46 22.73
C TYR A 12 -0.86 4.96 21.77
N PRO A 13 0.42 5.32 21.97
CA PRO A 13 1.50 5.01 21.01
C PRO A 13 1.64 3.52 20.66
N ALA A 14 1.37 2.63 21.63
CA ALA A 14 1.41 1.19 21.38
C ALA A 14 0.26 0.71 20.48
N GLN A 15 -0.94 1.30 20.62
CA GLN A 15 -2.08 1.00 19.74
C GLN A 15 -1.88 1.60 18.35
N GLU A 16 -1.27 2.79 18.26
CA GLU A 16 -0.92 3.41 16.98
C GLU A 16 -0.02 2.50 16.13
N LYS A 17 0.96 1.82 16.74
CA LYS A 17 1.78 0.80 16.05
C LYS A 17 0.93 -0.33 15.47
N VAL A 18 -0.07 -0.81 16.22
CA VAL A 18 -0.99 -1.85 15.74
C VAL A 18 -1.78 -1.33 14.53
N VAL A 19 -2.37 -0.13 14.65
CA VAL A 19 -3.14 0.52 13.57
C VAL A 19 -2.31 0.69 12.30
N LYS A 20 -1.06 1.16 12.43
CA LYS A 20 -0.14 1.29 11.31
C LYS A 20 0.08 -0.03 10.59
N LEU A 21 0.33 -1.12 11.32
CA LEU A 21 0.46 -2.45 10.74
C LEU A 21 -0.83 -2.91 10.03
N LEU A 22 -2.00 -2.72 10.65
CA LEU A 22 -3.27 -3.13 10.04
C LEU A 22 -3.49 -2.42 8.70
N LEU A 23 -3.15 -1.13 8.62
CA LEU A 23 -3.24 -0.34 7.39
C LEU A 23 -2.25 -0.83 6.33
N GLU A 24 -0.97 -1.00 6.70
CA GLU A 24 0.09 -1.47 5.80
C GLU A 24 -0.21 -2.85 5.20
N ARG A 25 -0.80 -3.74 6.00
CA ARG A 25 -1.12 -5.12 5.58
C ARG A 25 -2.51 -5.25 4.94
N GLY A 26 -3.34 -4.21 5.03
CA GLY A 26 -4.74 -4.27 4.60
C GLY A 26 -5.60 -5.21 5.45
N PHE A 27 -5.26 -5.38 6.72
CA PHE A 27 -6.02 -6.21 7.66
C PHE A 27 -7.28 -5.50 8.14
N GLN A 28 -8.32 -6.29 8.35
CA GLN A 28 -9.62 -5.82 8.80
C GLN A 28 -9.83 -6.08 10.29
N VAL A 29 -10.81 -5.40 10.87
CA VAL A 29 -11.35 -5.74 12.20
C VAL A 29 -12.81 -6.15 12.05
N SER A 30 -13.15 -7.34 12.55
CA SER A 30 -14.52 -7.86 12.57
C SER A 30 -15.35 -7.27 13.72
N ALA A 31 -16.67 -7.37 13.64
CA ALA A 31 -17.58 -6.93 14.71
C ALA A 31 -17.32 -7.63 16.06
N ALA A 32 -16.71 -8.81 16.05
CA ALA A 32 -16.31 -9.54 17.26
C ALA A 32 -14.96 -9.06 17.85
N GLY A 33 -14.36 -8.00 17.30
CA GLY A 33 -13.07 -7.48 17.74
C GLY A 33 -11.88 -8.37 17.34
N LYS A 34 -12.02 -9.17 16.28
CA LYS A 34 -10.94 -9.99 15.73
C LYS A 34 -10.28 -9.31 14.54
N VAL A 35 -8.95 -9.34 14.49
CA VAL A 35 -8.21 -8.98 13.27
C VAL A 35 -8.32 -10.11 12.24
N VAL A 36 -8.68 -9.76 11.01
CA VAL A 36 -8.92 -10.74 9.93
C VAL A 36 -8.33 -10.30 8.60
N SER A 37 -8.05 -11.26 7.72
CA SER A 37 -7.87 -11.04 6.28
C SER A 37 -8.97 -11.79 5.55
N GLY A 38 -9.98 -11.06 5.06
CA GLY A 38 -11.23 -11.68 4.61
C GLY A 38 -11.89 -12.47 5.74
N ASN A 39 -12.05 -13.78 5.56
CA ASN A 39 -12.67 -14.68 6.53
C ASN A 39 -11.65 -15.42 7.41
N ILE A 40 -10.37 -15.09 7.31
CA ILE A 40 -9.30 -15.76 8.06
C ILE A 40 -8.96 -14.91 9.29
N GLU A 41 -9.15 -15.45 10.49
CA GLU A 41 -8.72 -14.81 11.74
C GLU A 41 -7.20 -14.86 11.89
N ILE A 42 -6.61 -13.71 12.20
CA ILE A 42 -5.19 -13.58 12.47
C ILE A 42 -5.00 -13.52 13.99
N PRO A 43 -4.28 -14.47 14.60
CA PRO A 43 -4.09 -14.46 16.04
C PRO A 43 -3.37 -13.20 16.52
N HIS A 44 -3.96 -12.50 17.48
CA HIS A 44 -3.42 -11.25 18.05
C HIS A 44 -2.01 -11.43 18.65
N VAL A 45 -1.68 -12.64 19.11
CA VAL A 45 -0.32 -12.99 19.57
C VAL A 45 0.72 -12.83 18.45
N GLN A 46 0.40 -13.26 17.22
CA GLN A 46 1.31 -13.16 16.08
C GLN A 46 1.47 -11.70 15.63
N ILE A 47 0.37 -10.95 15.64
CA ILE A 47 0.39 -9.50 15.37
C ILE A 47 1.27 -8.78 16.39
N GLY A 48 1.06 -9.05 17.68
CA GLY A 48 1.85 -8.42 18.75
C GLY A 48 3.33 -8.72 18.61
N LYS A 49 3.67 -9.98 18.31
CA LYS A 49 5.06 -10.41 18.09
C LYS A 49 5.73 -9.68 16.91
N GLU A 50 5.04 -9.53 15.79
CA GLU A 50 5.56 -8.86 14.57
C GLU A 50 6.05 -7.43 14.86
N ILE A 51 5.28 -6.66 15.64
CA ILE A 51 5.58 -5.25 15.93
C ILE A 51 6.11 -5.01 17.35
N ASN A 52 6.51 -6.08 18.04
CA ASN A 52 7.06 -6.06 19.40
C ASN A 52 6.16 -5.37 20.43
N VAL A 53 4.86 -5.72 20.46
CA VAL A 53 3.89 -5.30 21.49
C VAL A 53 3.19 -6.51 22.11
N ASP A 54 2.70 -6.35 23.34
CA ASP A 54 1.92 -7.41 24.01
C ASP A 54 0.59 -7.65 23.27
N ARG A 55 0.12 -8.91 23.21
CA ARG A 55 -1.16 -9.26 22.57
C ARG A 55 -2.35 -8.45 23.10
N ARG A 56 -2.31 -8.04 24.37
CA ARG A 56 -3.35 -7.24 25.02
C ARG A 56 -3.46 -5.84 24.42
N VAL A 57 -2.37 -5.31 23.86
CA VAL A 57 -2.41 -4.05 23.11
C VAL A 57 -3.22 -4.23 21.84
N VAL A 58 -3.02 -5.34 21.12
CA VAL A 58 -3.80 -5.68 19.92
C VAL A 58 -5.28 -5.89 20.26
N ASP A 59 -5.56 -6.60 21.35
CA ASP A 59 -6.92 -6.78 21.88
C ASP A 59 -7.59 -5.42 22.16
N ALA A 60 -6.88 -4.51 22.84
CA ALA A 60 -7.38 -3.17 23.16
C ALA A 60 -7.59 -2.31 21.91
N THR A 61 -6.66 -2.35 20.95
CA THR A 61 -6.79 -1.64 19.67
C THR A 61 -8.02 -2.12 18.89
N ALA A 62 -8.19 -3.45 18.76
CA ALA A 62 -9.33 -4.01 18.03
C ALA A 62 -10.66 -3.62 18.68
N LYS A 63 -10.72 -3.63 20.01
CA LYS A 63 -11.88 -3.16 20.77
C LYS A 63 -12.16 -1.67 20.51
N HIS A 64 -11.13 -0.82 20.60
CA HIS A 64 -11.25 0.61 20.33
C HIS A 64 -11.75 0.89 18.90
N ILE A 65 -11.25 0.14 17.91
CA ILE A 65 -11.73 0.21 16.52
C ILE A 65 -13.22 -0.14 16.42
N VAL A 66 -13.69 -1.18 17.10
CA VAL A 66 -15.10 -1.61 17.07
C VAL A 66 -16.02 -0.61 17.75
N GLU A 67 -15.58 0.02 18.84
CA GLU A 67 -16.38 0.98 19.61
C GLU A 67 -16.53 2.34 18.91
N ASP A 68 -15.66 2.66 17.94
CA ASP A 68 -15.70 3.88 17.16
C ASP A 68 -16.28 3.62 15.76
N GLU A 69 -17.46 4.18 15.47
CA GLU A 69 -18.18 3.93 14.23
C GLU A 69 -17.36 4.28 12.97
N THR A 70 -16.59 5.37 13.01
CA THR A 70 -15.75 5.80 11.88
C THR A 70 -14.59 4.83 11.65
N LEU A 71 -13.92 4.40 12.72
CA LEU A 71 -12.84 3.42 12.62
C LEU A 71 -13.38 2.07 12.16
N PHE A 72 -14.50 1.62 12.74
CA PHE A 72 -15.09 0.34 12.37
C PHE A 72 -15.53 0.31 10.92
N ASP A 73 -16.20 1.37 10.43
CA ASP A 73 -16.61 1.46 9.03
C ASP A 73 -15.42 1.42 8.07
N PHE A 74 -14.31 2.06 8.46
CA PHE A 74 -13.08 2.00 7.68
C PHE A 74 -12.45 0.59 7.71
N PHE A 75 -12.14 0.07 8.90
CA PHE A 75 -11.40 -1.19 9.06
C PHE A 75 -12.19 -2.44 8.63
N LYS A 76 -13.52 -2.39 8.58
CA LYS A 76 -14.29 -3.52 8.03
C LYS A 76 -14.19 -3.62 6.50
N HIS A 77 -13.81 -2.52 5.80
CA HIS A 77 -13.80 -2.42 4.34
C HIS A 77 -12.41 -2.46 3.69
N VAL A 78 -11.33 -2.20 4.43
CA VAL A 78 -9.96 -2.36 3.90
C VAL A 78 -9.71 -3.79 3.45
N ARG A 79 -8.96 -3.99 2.37
CA ARG A 79 -8.58 -5.32 1.87
C ARG A 79 -7.12 -5.32 1.42
N SER A 80 -6.44 -6.44 1.65
CA SER A 80 -5.14 -6.73 1.05
C SER A 80 -5.30 -7.04 -0.43
N ILE A 81 -4.39 -6.52 -1.27
CA ILE A 81 -4.25 -6.91 -2.68
C ILE A 81 -2.88 -7.56 -2.88
N PRO A 82 -2.77 -8.62 -3.70
CA PRO A 82 -1.47 -9.20 -4.01
C PRO A 82 -0.62 -8.19 -4.79
N PHE A 83 0.64 -8.01 -4.40
CA PHE A 83 1.59 -7.17 -5.13
C PHE A 83 2.44 -8.03 -6.06
N LEU A 84 2.33 -7.79 -7.37
CA LEU A 84 2.89 -8.72 -8.37
C LEU A 84 4.36 -8.44 -8.73
N ALA A 85 4.98 -7.37 -8.21
CA ALA A 85 6.30 -6.92 -8.68
C ALA A 85 7.39 -7.98 -8.48
N GLU A 86 7.37 -8.70 -7.35
CA GLU A 86 8.36 -9.75 -7.06
C GLU A 86 8.16 -11.01 -7.91
N VAL A 87 6.91 -11.34 -8.26
CA VAL A 87 6.59 -12.52 -9.07
C VAL A 87 6.63 -12.24 -10.58
N ALA A 88 6.62 -10.97 -10.99
CA ALA A 88 6.59 -10.54 -12.38
C ALA A 88 7.69 -11.16 -13.26
N PRO A 89 8.97 -11.27 -12.83
CA PRO A 89 10.02 -11.89 -13.63
C PRO A 89 9.75 -13.37 -13.96
N HIS A 90 9.02 -14.08 -13.10
CA HIS A 90 8.66 -15.49 -13.30
C HIS A 90 7.47 -15.66 -14.25
N LEU A 91 6.70 -14.60 -14.48
CA LEU A 91 5.49 -14.59 -15.31
C LEU A 91 5.70 -13.90 -16.66
N ASN A 92 6.96 -13.57 -17.00
CA ASN A 92 7.32 -12.76 -18.17
C ASN A 92 6.59 -11.40 -18.21
N LEU A 93 6.27 -10.84 -17.04
CA LEU A 93 5.71 -9.51 -16.90
C LEU A 93 6.85 -8.48 -16.82
N GLY A 94 6.55 -7.24 -17.20
CA GLY A 94 7.47 -6.12 -17.01
C GLY A 94 7.20 -5.42 -15.69
N VAL A 95 8.25 -4.94 -15.02
CA VAL A 95 8.11 -4.07 -13.84
C VAL A 95 8.75 -2.73 -14.16
N VAL A 96 8.02 -1.65 -13.92
CA VAL A 96 8.48 -0.27 -14.07
C VAL A 96 8.31 0.44 -12.75
N ILE A 97 9.41 0.89 -12.16
CA ILE A 97 9.43 1.61 -10.90
C ILE A 97 9.75 3.07 -11.20
N ILE A 98 8.84 3.95 -10.82
CA ILE A 98 8.97 5.39 -10.94
C ILE A 98 9.31 5.96 -9.56
N ILE A 99 10.37 6.75 -9.53
CA ILE A 99 10.77 7.54 -8.37
C ILE A 99 10.29 8.96 -8.64
N PRO A 100 9.28 9.46 -7.91
CA PRO A 100 8.81 10.82 -8.05
C PRO A 100 9.80 11.82 -7.41
N GLU A 101 9.77 13.08 -7.85
CA GLU A 101 10.38 14.20 -7.12
C GLU A 101 9.59 14.50 -5.85
N ASP A 102 8.26 14.57 -5.97
CA ASP A 102 7.29 14.65 -4.88
C ASP A 102 6.16 13.64 -5.13
N GLY A 103 5.90 12.75 -4.16
CA GLY A 103 4.85 11.74 -4.25
C GLY A 103 3.43 12.32 -4.30
N ALA A 104 3.24 13.60 -3.95
CA ALA A 104 1.96 14.30 -4.05
C ALA A 104 1.75 15.00 -5.41
N GLU A 105 2.73 14.99 -6.32
CA GLU A 105 2.64 15.69 -7.58
C GLU A 105 1.58 15.09 -8.53
N VAL A 106 0.73 15.95 -9.06
CA VAL A 106 -0.36 15.57 -9.97
C VAL A 106 0.19 15.31 -11.37
N GLY A 107 -0.27 14.21 -11.98
CA GLY A 107 -0.01 13.89 -13.39
C GLY A 107 1.05 12.82 -13.64
N ILE A 108 1.79 12.39 -12.61
CA ILE A 108 2.77 11.30 -12.75
C ILE A 108 2.09 10.02 -13.21
N ILE A 109 1.03 9.59 -12.52
CA ILE A 109 0.30 8.36 -12.86
C ILE A 109 -0.24 8.43 -14.29
N SER A 110 -0.93 9.51 -14.67
CA SER A 110 -1.51 9.62 -16.02
C SER A 110 -0.45 9.72 -17.11
N GLY A 111 0.62 10.48 -16.89
CA GLY A 111 1.72 10.62 -17.85
C GLY A 111 2.45 9.30 -18.10
N VAL A 112 2.81 8.59 -17.03
CA VAL A 112 3.50 7.29 -17.12
C VAL A 112 2.60 6.25 -17.78
N THR A 113 1.36 6.10 -17.32
CA THR A 113 0.43 5.09 -17.84
C THR A 113 0.02 5.36 -19.28
N GLY A 114 -0.10 6.63 -19.68
CA GLY A 114 -0.33 7.05 -21.07
C GLY A 114 0.79 6.59 -22.00
N ILE A 115 2.05 6.91 -21.66
CA ILE A 115 3.22 6.51 -22.47
C ILE A 115 3.30 4.98 -22.65
N ILE A 116 3.04 4.23 -21.58
CA ILE A 116 3.04 2.76 -21.61
C ILE A 116 1.93 2.22 -22.52
N SER A 117 0.73 2.80 -22.41
CA SER A 117 -0.44 2.37 -23.19
C SER A 117 -0.30 2.73 -24.67
N ASP A 118 0.19 3.93 -24.99
CA ASP A 118 0.44 4.40 -26.36
C ASP A 118 1.50 3.55 -27.08
N ALA A 119 2.44 2.98 -26.32
CA ALA A 119 3.42 2.02 -26.83
C ALA A 119 2.86 0.58 -26.96
N GLY A 120 1.57 0.37 -26.67
CA GLY A 120 0.87 -0.90 -26.85
C GLY A 120 1.10 -1.95 -25.75
N TYR A 121 1.49 -1.52 -24.55
CA TYR A 121 1.65 -2.42 -23.39
C TYR A 121 0.43 -2.34 -22.49
N SER A 122 -0.09 -3.50 -22.09
CA SER A 122 -1.22 -3.55 -21.16
C SER A 122 -0.71 -3.47 -19.73
N ILE A 123 -1.30 -2.58 -18.94
CA ILE A 123 -1.00 -2.48 -17.52
C ILE A 123 -1.83 -3.51 -16.75
N ARG A 124 -1.16 -4.39 -16.01
CA ARG A 124 -1.74 -5.43 -15.17
C ARG A 124 -1.97 -4.97 -13.74
N GLN A 125 -1.08 -4.11 -13.23
CA GLN A 125 -1.19 -3.52 -11.91
C GLN A 125 -0.50 -2.15 -11.90
N ALA A 126 -1.08 -1.21 -11.17
CA ALA A 126 -0.45 0.08 -10.85
C ALA A 126 -0.62 0.31 -9.35
N VAL A 127 0.49 0.40 -8.62
CA VAL A 127 0.50 0.61 -7.17
C VAL A 127 1.33 1.86 -6.89
N SER A 128 0.70 2.86 -6.29
CA SER A 128 1.42 4.00 -5.73
C SER A 128 1.55 3.80 -4.23
N ASP A 129 2.78 3.90 -3.73
CA ASP A 129 3.00 4.01 -2.30
C ASP A 129 2.35 5.28 -1.77
N ASP A 130 1.88 5.21 -0.53
CA ASP A 130 1.41 6.40 0.18
C ASP A 130 2.59 7.01 0.97
N PRO A 131 2.88 8.31 0.81
CA PRO A 131 3.97 8.99 1.50
C PRO A 131 3.83 8.95 3.04
N PHE A 132 2.64 8.65 3.55
CA PHE A 132 2.43 8.46 4.98
C PHE A 132 3.11 7.20 5.53
N PHE A 133 3.18 6.12 4.75
CA PHE A 133 3.79 4.86 5.18
C PHE A 133 5.23 4.71 4.69
N ASN A 134 5.57 5.35 3.57
CA ASN A 134 6.88 5.24 2.94
C ASN A 134 7.52 6.63 2.75
N GLU A 135 8.68 6.86 3.36
CA GLU A 135 9.45 8.11 3.25
C GLU A 135 10.02 8.33 1.83
N ALA A 136 10.12 7.26 1.03
CA ALA A 136 10.54 7.30 -0.36
C ALA A 136 9.46 6.61 -1.23
N PRO A 137 8.28 7.25 -1.39
CA PRO A 137 7.15 6.65 -2.09
C PRO A 137 7.51 6.41 -3.56
N ARG A 138 7.08 5.27 -4.10
CA ARG A 138 7.28 4.90 -5.50
C ARG A 138 5.95 4.62 -6.18
N LEU A 139 5.92 4.83 -7.48
CA LEU A 139 4.86 4.28 -8.34
C LEU A 139 5.42 3.05 -9.06
N THR A 140 4.82 1.89 -8.80
CA THR A 140 5.18 0.63 -9.47
C THR A 140 4.09 0.25 -10.47
N ILE A 141 4.46 0.15 -11.73
CA ILE A 141 3.61 -0.31 -12.83
C ILE A 141 4.08 -1.69 -13.26
N ILE A 142 3.12 -2.60 -13.41
CA ILE A 142 3.36 -3.96 -13.89
C ILE A 142 2.67 -4.11 -15.23
N THR A 143 3.44 -4.44 -16.26
CA THR A 143 2.99 -4.59 -17.64
C THR A 143 2.87 -6.06 -18.03
N ASP A 144 2.08 -6.34 -19.06
CA ASP A 144 1.86 -7.68 -19.61
C ASP A 144 3.12 -8.35 -20.17
N ARG A 145 4.15 -7.56 -20.45
CA ARG A 145 5.48 -7.99 -20.90
C ARG A 145 6.52 -6.92 -20.58
N LYS A 146 7.80 -7.28 -20.62
CA LYS A 146 8.90 -6.33 -20.38
C LYS A 146 8.86 -5.17 -21.36
N ILE A 147 9.07 -3.96 -20.84
CA ILE A 147 9.17 -2.76 -21.68
C ILE A 147 10.62 -2.56 -22.15
N PRO A 148 10.82 -2.03 -23.36
CA PRO A 148 12.15 -1.74 -23.89
C PRO A 148 12.75 -0.48 -23.25
N GLY A 149 14.08 -0.36 -23.33
CA GLY A 149 14.83 0.73 -22.69
C GLY A 149 14.52 2.12 -23.26
N ASP A 150 14.15 2.23 -24.53
CA ASP A 150 13.76 3.50 -25.15
C ASP A 150 12.46 4.09 -24.55
N LEU A 151 11.59 3.22 -24.01
CA LEU A 151 10.39 3.66 -23.30
C LEU A 151 10.73 4.32 -21.96
N VAL A 152 11.85 3.94 -21.33
CA VAL A 152 12.36 4.55 -20.09
C VAL A 152 12.67 6.03 -20.32
N ASP A 153 13.31 6.36 -21.44
CA ASP A 153 13.68 7.74 -21.76
C ASP A 153 12.44 8.61 -21.97
N LYS A 154 11.39 8.07 -22.62
CA LYS A 154 10.11 8.77 -22.75
C LYS A 154 9.46 8.99 -21.38
N ILE A 155 9.42 7.97 -20.53
CA ILE A 155 8.83 8.07 -19.19
C ILE A 155 9.56 9.11 -18.33
N ARG A 156 10.89 9.23 -18.46
CA ARG A 156 11.69 10.25 -17.76
C ARG A 156 11.33 11.69 -18.14
N THR A 157 10.69 11.91 -19.29
CA THR A 157 10.24 13.26 -19.69
C THR A 157 8.93 13.68 -19.01
N VAL A 158 8.25 12.76 -18.31
CA VAL A 158 7.05 13.08 -17.54
C VAL A 158 7.46 13.99 -16.39
N LYS A 159 6.78 15.14 -16.28
CA LYS A 159 6.98 16.09 -15.19
C LYS A 159 6.80 15.40 -13.82
N GLY A 160 7.71 15.68 -12.89
CA GLY A 160 7.70 15.08 -11.55
C GLY A 160 8.37 13.71 -11.45
N VAL A 161 8.87 13.15 -12.55
CA VAL A 161 9.65 11.90 -12.54
C VAL A 161 11.12 12.21 -12.31
N LYS A 162 11.63 11.84 -11.13
CA LYS A 162 13.06 11.93 -10.78
C LYS A 162 13.87 10.77 -11.36
N GLY A 163 13.27 9.57 -11.40
CA GLY A 163 13.98 8.36 -11.78
C GLY A 163 13.03 7.26 -12.26
N VAL A 164 13.58 6.37 -13.08
CA VAL A 164 12.87 5.21 -13.63
C VAL A 164 13.80 4.01 -13.62
N THR A 165 13.29 2.87 -13.15
CA THR A 165 13.97 1.57 -13.14
C THR A 165 13.04 0.51 -13.75
N ILE A 166 13.59 -0.42 -14.52
CA ILE A 166 12.82 -1.50 -15.16
C ILE A 166 13.42 -2.88 -14.85
N HIS A 167 12.58 -3.91 -14.77
CA HIS A 167 12.96 -5.31 -14.56
C HIS A 167 12.24 -6.27 -15.53
#